data_AF-A0A0A9EMG0-F1
#
_entry.id   AF-A0A0A9EMG0-F1
#
_cell.length_a   1.000
_cell.length_b   1.000
_cell.length_c   1.000
_cell.angle_alpha   90.00
_cell.angle_beta   90.00
_cell.angle_gamma   90.00
#
_symmetry.space_group_name_H-M   'P 1'
#
loop_
_entity.id
_entity.type
_entity.pdbx_description
1 polymer ?
#
loop_
_entity_poly.entity_id
_entity_poly.type
_entity_poly.pdbx_seq_one_letter_code
_entity_poly.pdbx_strand_id
1 'polypeptide(L)'
;MASSGGDPSGFVGRGVCMMSTSWRDKQRPNLINFIATFLAANLYRLNFLSVSPDFIFNNGGLSVAFVFETDWDCEKEAALFSRVNALKRQFKYLYIVVVVATSEQN
;
A
#
# COMPACT_ATOMS: atom_id res chain seq x y z
N MET A 1 -29.55 29.43 -27.15
CA MET A 1 -29.62 28.41 -26.08
C MET A 1 -28.20 28.01 -25.75
N ALA A 2 -27.69 28.40 -24.59
CA ALA A 2 -26.40 27.94 -24.10
C ALA A 2 -26.60 26.53 -23.51
N SER A 3 -26.05 25.53 -24.16
CA SER A 3 -25.94 24.18 -23.59
C SER A 3 -24.68 24.15 -22.74
N SER A 4 -24.86 23.95 -21.44
CA SER A 4 -23.81 23.75 -20.46
C SER A 4 -22.93 22.56 -20.88
N GLY A 5 -21.77 22.86 -21.45
CA GLY A 5 -20.69 21.89 -21.61
C GLY A 5 -20.11 21.59 -20.25
N GLY A 6 -20.57 20.51 -19.61
CA GLY A 6 -19.92 19.98 -18.43
C GLY A 6 -18.50 19.53 -18.78
N ASP A 7 -17.52 20.00 -18.00
CA ASP A 7 -16.14 19.54 -18.07
C ASP A 7 -16.09 18.01 -18.03
N PRO A 8 -15.45 17.32 -19.00
CA PRO A 8 -15.29 15.87 -18.96
C PRO A 8 -14.18 15.42 -18.00
N SER A 9 -13.54 16.32 -17.25
CA SER A 9 -12.53 15.93 -16.26
C SER A 9 -13.19 15.54 -14.93
N GLY A 10 -13.99 14.47 -14.95
CA GLY A 10 -14.27 13.73 -13.73
C GLY A 10 -12.92 13.32 -13.14
N PHE A 11 -12.53 13.91 -12.00
CA PHE A 11 -11.21 13.75 -11.37
C PHE A 11 -10.58 12.39 -11.68
N VAL A 12 -9.71 12.37 -12.69
CA VAL A 12 -8.91 11.19 -13.04
C VAL A 12 -7.89 11.11 -11.92
N GLY A 13 -8.24 10.38 -10.86
CA GLY A 13 -7.32 10.14 -9.76
C GLY A 13 -6.02 9.61 -10.34
N ARG A 14 -4.88 10.10 -9.85
CA ARG A 14 -3.55 9.71 -10.34
C ARG A 14 -3.30 8.20 -10.20
N GLY A 15 -4.03 7.56 -9.29
CA GLY A 15 -4.05 6.13 -9.12
C GLY A 15 -4.96 5.71 -7.97
N VAL A 16 -4.98 4.41 -7.75
CA VAL A 16 -5.65 3.79 -6.60
C VAL A 16 -4.58 3.15 -5.73
N CYS A 17 -4.64 3.44 -4.44
CA CYS A 17 -3.90 2.74 -3.41
C CYS A 17 -4.85 1.78 -2.71
N MET A 18 -4.53 0.50 -2.69
CA MET A 18 -5.23 -0.51 -1.92
C MET A 18 -4.35 -0.85 -0.71
N MET A 19 -4.89 -0.68 0.50
CA MET A 19 -4.23 -1.01 1.75
C MET A 19 -4.88 -2.25 2.36
N SER A 20 -4.05 -3.17 2.86
CA SER A 20 -4.52 -4.35 3.58
C SER A 20 -5.20 -3.94 4.89
N THR A 21 -6.40 -4.46 5.10
CA THR A 21 -7.13 -4.34 6.37
C THR A 21 -6.34 -4.94 7.54
N SER A 22 -5.74 -6.12 7.35
CA SER A 22 -4.95 -6.77 8.40
C SER A 22 -3.64 -6.03 8.73
N TRP A 23 -3.06 -5.32 7.75
CA TRP A 23 -1.91 -4.46 8.01
C TRP A 23 -2.33 -3.18 8.74
N ARG A 24 -3.40 -2.51 8.26
CA ARG A 24 -3.96 -1.30 8.86
C ARG A 24 -4.28 -1.50 10.33
N ASP A 25 -4.91 -2.62 10.68
CA ASP A 25 -5.40 -2.89 12.03
C ASP A 25 -4.27 -3.10 13.05
N LYS A 26 -3.04 -3.36 12.57
CA LYS A 26 -1.83 -3.42 13.40
C LYS A 26 -1.18 -2.06 13.62
N GLN A 27 -1.59 -1.03 12.87
CA GLN A 27 -0.98 0.30 12.92
C GLN A 27 -1.69 1.23 13.90
N ARG A 28 -0.98 2.28 14.33
CA ARG A 28 -1.60 3.38 15.09
C ARG A 28 -2.58 4.17 14.20
N PRO A 29 -3.75 4.57 14.70
CA PRO A 29 -4.72 5.35 13.92
C PRO A 29 -4.15 6.62 13.28
N ASN A 30 -3.25 7.33 13.97
CA ASN A 30 -2.61 8.55 13.44
C ASN A 30 -1.78 8.29 12.17
N LEU A 31 -1.12 7.13 12.08
CA LEU A 31 -0.36 6.75 10.89
C LEU A 31 -1.30 6.50 9.71
N ILE A 32 -2.40 5.80 9.95
CA ILE A 32 -3.42 5.53 8.92
C ILE A 32 -4.05 6.83 8.43
N ASN A 33 -4.37 7.75 9.35
CA ASN A 33 -4.92 9.06 8.99
C ASN A 33 -3.92 9.91 8.19
N PHE A 34 -2.64 9.89 8.57
CA PHE A 34 -1.57 10.53 7.82
C PHE A 34 -1.49 9.99 6.39
N ILE A 35 -1.43 8.66 6.22
CA ILE A 35 -1.35 8.03 4.89
C ILE A 35 -2.57 8.37 4.06
N ALA A 36 -3.79 8.29 4.63
CA ALA A 36 -5.02 8.64 3.92
C ALA A 36 -5.02 10.09 3.44
N THR A 37 -4.61 11.02 4.31
CA THR A 37 -4.51 12.45 4.00
C THR A 37 -3.43 12.72 2.94
N PHE A 38 -2.27 12.09 3.07
CA PHE A 38 -1.18 12.18 2.11
C PHE A 38 -1.60 11.68 0.73
N LEU A 39 -2.26 10.53 0.65
CA LEU A 39 -2.77 9.98 -0.61
C LEU A 39 -3.82 10.90 -1.24
N ALA A 40 -4.77 11.40 -0.45
CA ALA A 40 -5.79 12.33 -0.92
C ALA A 40 -5.18 13.63 -1.46
N ALA A 41 -4.20 14.21 -0.76
CA ALA A 41 -3.47 15.41 -1.20
C ALA A 41 -2.70 15.18 -2.52
N ASN A 42 -2.34 13.93 -2.83
CA ASN A 42 -1.66 13.53 -4.05
C ASN A 42 -2.62 12.92 -5.10
N LEU A 43 -3.93 13.11 -4.96
CA LEU A 43 -4.98 12.64 -5.88
C LEU A 43 -5.04 11.11 -6.03
N TYR A 44 -4.63 10.36 -5.02
CA TYR A 44 -4.86 8.92 -4.94
C TYR A 44 -6.16 8.61 -4.20
N ARG A 45 -6.88 7.61 -4.70
CA ARG A 45 -8.02 7.03 -3.99
C ARG A 45 -7.51 5.89 -3.11
N LEU A 46 -7.83 5.93 -1.82
CA LEU A 46 -7.48 4.87 -0.86
C LEU A 46 -8.65 3.89 -0.70
N ASN A 47 -8.39 2.60 -0.89
CA ASN A 47 -9.32 1.52 -0.62
C ASN A 47 -8.74 0.57 0.43
N PHE A 48 -9.59 0.03 1.31
CA PHE A 48 -9.20 -1.00 2.26
C PHE A 48 -9.73 -2.35 1.81
N LEU A 49 -8.85 -3.33 1.64
CA LEU A 49 -9.21 -4.65 1.13
C LEU A 49 -8.60 -5.77 1.99
N SER A 50 -9.19 -6.96 1.91
CA SER A 50 -8.56 -8.18 2.43
C SER A 50 -7.64 -8.74 1.34
N VAL A 51 -6.36 -8.36 1.42
CA VAL A 51 -5.33 -8.72 0.43
C VAL A 51 -4.04 -9.12 1.12
N SER A 52 -3.23 -9.93 0.43
CA SER A 52 -1.96 -10.42 0.97
C SER A 52 -0.85 -9.36 0.99
N PRO A 53 -0.63 -8.49 -0.01
CA PRO A 53 0.30 -7.36 0.12
C PRO A 53 -0.23 -6.31 1.11
N ASP A 54 0.66 -5.56 1.75
CA ASP A 54 0.26 -4.49 2.67
C ASP A 54 -0.25 -3.26 1.93
N PHE A 55 0.39 -2.94 0.80
CA PHE A 55 -0.06 -1.91 -0.14
C PHE A 55 0.01 -2.40 -1.58
N ILE A 56 -0.94 -1.96 -2.39
CA ILE A 56 -0.89 -2.08 -3.85
C ILE A 56 -1.19 -0.70 -4.44
N PHE A 57 -0.26 -0.16 -5.21
CA PHE A 57 -0.47 1.05 -5.99
C PHE A 57 -0.75 0.69 -7.44
N ASN A 58 -1.84 1.19 -8.00
CA ASN A 58 -2.21 1.01 -9.40
C ASN A 58 -2.37 2.37 -10.08
N ASN A 59 -1.56 2.63 -11.10
CA ASN A 59 -1.48 3.91 -11.80
C ASN A 59 -1.83 3.80 -13.29
N GLY A 60 -2.90 3.07 -13.63
CA GLY A 60 -3.39 3.01 -15.01
C GLY A 60 -2.63 2.02 -15.89
N GLY A 61 -2.42 0.80 -15.37
CA GLY A 61 -1.82 -0.31 -16.14
C GLY A 61 -0.55 -0.90 -15.50
N LEU A 62 0.03 -0.18 -14.53
CA LEU A 62 1.12 -0.67 -13.71
C LEU A 62 0.65 -0.86 -12.28
N SER A 63 0.86 -2.06 -11.72
CA SER A 63 0.62 -2.34 -10.31
C SER A 63 1.93 -2.66 -9.59
N VAL A 64 2.14 -2.01 -8.45
CA VAL A 64 3.29 -2.23 -7.57
C VAL A 64 2.79 -2.65 -6.20
N ALA A 65 3.25 -3.80 -5.71
CA ALA A 65 2.91 -4.33 -4.40
C ALA A 65 4.04 -4.08 -3.40
N PHE A 66 3.67 -3.76 -2.16
CA PHE A 66 4.60 -3.61 -1.04
C PHE A 66 4.24 -4.56 0.09
N VAL A 67 5.27 -5.11 0.72
CA VAL A 67 5.21 -5.81 2.00
C VAL A 67 6.10 -5.07 2.99
N PHE A 68 5.56 -4.71 4.15
CA PHE A 68 6.26 -4.02 5.23
C PHE A 68 6.33 -4.93 6.45
N GLU A 69 7.54 -5.39 6.77
CA GLU A 69 7.85 -6.08 8.02
C GLU A 69 8.60 -5.11 8.92
N THR A 70 7.87 -4.47 9.84
CA THR A 70 8.38 -3.35 10.65
C THR A 70 8.82 -3.75 12.06
N ASP A 71 8.54 -5.00 12.43
CA ASP A 71 8.88 -5.62 13.71
C ASP A 71 9.58 -6.94 13.41
N TRP A 72 10.76 -6.86 12.78
CA TRP A 72 11.47 -8.04 12.32
C TRP A 72 11.90 -8.93 13.48
N ASP A 73 11.59 -10.21 13.32
CA ASP A 73 12.00 -11.29 14.22
C ASP A 73 12.48 -12.46 13.35
N CYS A 74 13.59 -13.09 13.71
CA CYS A 74 14.14 -14.21 12.96
C CYS A 74 13.17 -15.40 12.89
N GLU A 75 12.28 -15.56 13.87
CA GLU A 75 11.25 -16.59 13.85
C GLU A 75 10.21 -16.37 12.73
N LYS A 76 10.06 -15.13 12.25
CA LYS A 76 9.12 -14.77 11.18
C LYS A 76 9.68 -15.01 9.78
N GLU A 77 10.96 -15.38 9.64
CA GLU A 77 11.64 -15.49 8.35
C GLU A 77 10.92 -16.45 7.38
N ALA A 78 10.62 -17.66 7.84
CA ALA A 78 9.97 -18.67 7.00
C ALA A 78 8.58 -18.22 6.52
N ALA A 79 7.81 -17.56 7.39
CA ALA A 79 6.49 -17.05 7.07
C ALA A 79 6.57 -15.89 6.05
N LEU A 80 7.50 -14.95 6.24
CA LEU A 80 7.73 -13.85 5.29
C LEU A 80 8.18 -14.41 3.93
N PHE A 81 9.13 -15.34 3.92
CA PHE A 81 9.64 -15.95 2.69
C PHE A 81 8.54 -16.68 1.91
N SER A 82 7.70 -17.45 2.59
CA SER A 82 6.55 -18.13 1.98
C SER A 82 5.56 -17.13 1.36
N ARG A 83 5.20 -16.08 2.10
CA ARG A 83 4.33 -14.99 1.63
C ARG A 83 4.91 -14.30 0.39
N VAL A 84 6.19 -13.95 0.42
CA VAL A 84 6.89 -13.30 -0.70
C VAL A 84 6.93 -14.19 -1.94
N ASN A 85 7.22 -15.49 -1.78
CA ASN A 85 7.25 -16.42 -2.91
C ASN A 85 5.88 -16.58 -3.58
N ALA A 86 4.80 -16.56 -2.80
CA ALA A 86 3.45 -16.55 -3.34
C ALA A 86 3.17 -15.26 -4.12
N LEU A 87 3.52 -14.09 -3.55
CA LEU A 87 3.26 -12.78 -4.15
C LEU A 87 4.09 -12.51 -5.41
N LYS A 88 5.34 -12.98 -5.47
CA LYS A 88 6.22 -12.82 -6.64
C LYS A 88 5.66 -13.47 -7.91
N ARG A 89 4.79 -14.48 -7.77
CA ARG A 89 4.09 -15.12 -8.90
C ARG A 89 2.91 -14.28 -9.41
N GLN A 90 2.38 -13.38 -8.57
CA GLN A 90 1.19 -12.57 -8.86
C GLN A 90 1.55 -11.15 -9.32
N PHE A 91 2.63 -10.58 -8.79
CA PHE A 91 3.03 -9.20 -9.04
C PHE A 91 4.38 -9.13 -9.74
N LYS A 92 4.40 -8.46 -10.90
CA LYS A 92 5.65 -8.15 -11.61
C LYS A 92 6.56 -7.21 -10.80
N TYR A 93 5.97 -6.28 -10.06
CA TYR A 93 6.69 -5.33 -9.21
C TYR A 93 6.28 -5.56 -7.76
N LEU A 94 7.18 -6.17 -6.99
CA LEU A 94 7.01 -6.47 -5.57
C LEU A 94 8.22 -5.93 -4.82
N TYR A 95 7.98 -5.06 -3.84
CA TYR A 95 9.00 -4.51 -2.96
C TYR A 95 8.73 -4.97 -1.53
N ILE A 96 9.79 -5.38 -0.84
CA ILE A 96 9.72 -5.84 0.55
C ILE A 96 10.60 -4.91 1.36
N VAL A 97 10.01 -4.28 2.37
CA VAL A 97 10.67 -3.38 3.29
C VAL A 97 10.73 -4.08 4.64
N VAL A 98 11.93 -4.35 5.12
CA VAL A 98 12.17 -4.97 6.43
C VAL A 98 12.91 -3.96 7.31
N VAL A 99 12.33 -3.63 8.46
CA VAL A 99 12.99 -2.80 9.48
C VAL A 99 13.65 -3.74 10.48
N VAL A 100 14.97 -3.71 10.50
CA VAL A 100 15.77 -4.48 11.46
C VAL A 100 16.27 -3.49 12.52
N ALA A 101 15.97 -3.74 13.79
CA ALA A 101 16.54 -2.96 14.88
C ALA A 101 18.06 -3.15 14.87
N THR A 102 18.81 -2.06 14.82
CA THR A 102 20.25 -2.12 15.08
C THR A 102 20.45 -2.33 16.58
N SER A 103 21.33 -3.25 16.94
CA SER A 103 21.68 -3.55 18.34
C SER A 103 22.46 -2.43 19.05
N GLU A 104 22.43 -1.19 18.56
CA GLU A 104 22.94 -0.04 19.30
C GLU A 104 21.92 0.36 20.37
N GLN A 105 22.11 -0.24 21.53
CA GLN A 105 21.64 0.23 22.83
C GLN A 105 22.10 1.68 23.04
N ASN A 106 21.15 2.57 23.32
CA ASN A 106 21.43 3.82 24.05
C ASN A 106 21.23 3.55 25.54
#